data_AF-A0A7S3VDZ9-F1
#
_entry.id   AF-A0A7S3VDZ9-F1
#
_cell.length_a   1.000
_cell.length_b   1.000
_cell.length_c   1.000
_cell.angle_alpha   90.00
_cell.angle_beta   90.00
_cell.angle_gamma   90.00
#
_symmetry.space_group_name_H-M   'P 1'
#
loop_
_entity.id
_entity.type
_entity.pdbx_description
1 polymer ?
#
loop_
_entity_poly.entity_id
_entity_poly.type
_entity_poly.pdbx_seq_one_letter_code
_entity_poly.pdbx_strand_id
1 'polypeptide(L)'
;MTSIPQKIMMFRVNDIICGNGKTYRKTPGNEMYHILVRTFVDEYARQASRIGKTLITKSIVEAIRMAQPPGRFLKKEKDGFFYEIGDSKAWVKTGQLLRDIVLANKRKKVNKKPLEHLAVINSKTSTPTTTTARQEYVSLMTSPPAPAPVLSPVAFNVWYHDHRSSSTLHCLVPSVSCHQYLSNGISSLDAPTRR
;
A
#
# COMPACT_ATOMS: atom_id res chain seq x y z
N MET A 1 -0.28 -23.35 -18.52
CA MET A 1 -1.74 -23.15 -18.36
C MET A 1 -2.00 -21.70 -17.97
N THR A 2 -2.53 -20.87 -18.87
CA THR A 2 -2.96 -19.51 -18.54
C THR A 2 -4.43 -19.56 -18.11
N SER A 3 -4.74 -19.23 -16.85
CA SER A 3 -6.14 -19.15 -16.43
C SER A 3 -6.85 -17.99 -17.12
N ILE A 4 -8.11 -18.20 -17.48
CA ILE A 4 -8.95 -17.16 -18.10
C ILE A 4 -9.18 -16.03 -17.08
N PRO A 5 -8.97 -14.74 -17.44
CA PRO A 5 -9.18 -13.65 -16.51
C PRO A 5 -10.65 -13.56 -16.08
N GLN A 6 -10.90 -13.56 -14.77
CA GLN A 6 -12.27 -13.56 -14.26
C GLN A 6 -12.96 -12.21 -14.49
N LYS A 7 -14.13 -12.27 -15.11
CA LYS A 7 -15.04 -11.15 -15.37
C LYS A 7 -15.81 -10.78 -14.10
N ILE A 8 -15.68 -9.53 -13.65
CA ILE A 8 -16.29 -9.03 -12.41
C ILE A 8 -17.33 -7.96 -12.75
N MET A 9 -18.55 -8.15 -12.25
CA MET A 9 -19.68 -7.22 -12.42
C MET A 9 -20.06 -6.47 -11.14
N MET A 10 -19.79 -7.05 -9.96
CA MET A 10 -20.10 -6.49 -8.63
C MET A 10 -18.81 -6.26 -7.84
N PHE A 11 -18.69 -5.08 -7.21
CA PHE A 11 -17.56 -4.76 -6.33
C PHE A 11 -17.86 -5.13 -4.88
N ARG A 12 -16.80 -5.52 -4.17
CA ARG A 12 -16.77 -5.69 -2.71
C ARG A 12 -16.28 -4.39 -2.06
N VAL A 13 -16.51 -4.26 -0.75
CA VAL A 13 -16.13 -3.06 0.01
C VAL A 13 -14.61 -2.78 -0.03
N ASN A 14 -13.79 -3.82 -0.13
CA ASN A 14 -12.32 -3.75 -0.21
C ASN A 14 -11.76 -3.79 -1.64
N ASP A 15 -12.59 -3.80 -2.69
CA ASP A 15 -12.11 -3.76 -4.07
C ASP A 15 -11.59 -2.36 -4.45
N ILE A 16 -10.39 -2.33 -5.05
CA ILE A 16 -9.70 -1.11 -5.48
C ILE A 16 -9.88 -0.95 -6.99
N ILE A 17 -10.60 0.10 -7.38
CA ILE A 17 -10.87 0.38 -8.79
C ILE A 17 -9.73 1.23 -9.37
N CYS A 18 -9.08 0.68 -10.38
CA CYS A 18 -7.92 1.21 -11.08
C CYS A 18 -8.36 1.95 -12.35
N GLY A 19 -8.57 3.26 -12.23
CA GLY A 19 -8.83 4.14 -13.37
C GLY A 19 -8.86 5.62 -12.96
N ASN A 20 -8.95 6.51 -13.95
CA ASN A 20 -8.86 7.98 -13.76
C ASN A 20 -10.22 8.66 -13.46
N GLY A 21 -11.24 7.89 -13.09
CA GLY A 21 -12.59 8.41 -12.84
C GLY A 21 -12.75 9.03 -11.45
N LYS A 22 -13.34 10.24 -11.38
CA LYS A 22 -13.67 10.93 -10.11
C LYS A 22 -14.53 10.06 -9.18
N THR A 23 -15.48 9.30 -9.75
CA THR A 23 -16.39 8.40 -9.02
C THR A 23 -15.63 7.29 -8.30
N TYR A 24 -14.70 6.62 -8.99
CA TYR A 24 -13.92 5.52 -8.41
C TYR A 24 -13.08 5.95 -7.21
N ARG A 25 -12.64 7.21 -7.15
CA ARG A 25 -11.84 7.71 -6.04
C ARG A 25 -12.58 7.71 -4.69
N LYS A 26 -13.91 7.74 -4.71
CA LYS A 26 -14.78 7.77 -3.52
C LYS A 26 -15.40 6.40 -3.17
N THR A 27 -14.92 5.29 -3.75
CA THR A 27 -15.37 3.97 -3.29
C THR A 27 -14.68 3.62 -1.97
N PRO A 28 -15.33 2.88 -1.05
CA PRO A 28 -14.76 2.54 0.25
C PRO A 28 -13.36 1.94 0.17
N GLY A 29 -13.15 0.97 -0.74
CA GLY A 29 -11.86 0.34 -0.98
C GLY A 29 -10.78 1.31 -1.48
N ASN A 30 -11.13 2.27 -2.34
CA ASN A 30 -10.18 3.29 -2.80
C ASN A 30 -9.86 4.33 -1.71
N GLU A 31 -10.82 4.67 -0.86
CA GLU A 31 -10.59 5.59 0.27
C GLU A 31 -9.70 4.93 1.33
N MET A 32 -9.99 3.69 1.74
CA MET A 32 -9.15 2.91 2.65
C MET A 32 -7.75 2.67 2.08
N TYR A 33 -7.64 2.36 0.78
CA TYR A 33 -6.36 2.27 0.08
C TYR A 33 -5.56 3.59 0.14
N HIS A 34 -6.21 4.73 -0.09
CA HIS A 34 -5.56 6.03 0.01
C HIS A 34 -5.14 6.39 1.45
N ILE A 35 -5.89 5.97 2.47
CA ILE A 35 -5.53 6.12 3.88
C ILE A 35 -4.31 5.25 4.19
N LEU A 36 -4.36 3.96 3.86
CA LEU A 36 -3.25 3.00 4.06
C LEU A 36 -1.97 3.48 3.37
N VAL A 37 -2.03 3.85 2.08
CA VAL A 37 -0.84 4.33 1.35
C VAL A 37 -0.21 5.56 2.03
N ARG A 38 -1.00 6.44 2.66
CA ARG A 38 -0.48 7.64 3.34
C ARG A 38 0.33 7.30 4.60
N THR A 39 0.04 6.22 5.32
CA THR A 39 0.81 5.87 6.53
C THR A 39 2.26 5.49 6.21
N PHE A 40 2.50 4.96 5.00
CA PHE A 40 3.85 4.58 4.52
C PHE A 40 4.60 5.69 3.78
N VAL A 41 3.99 6.83 3.47
CA VAL A 41 4.60 7.87 2.62
C VAL A 41 5.95 8.35 3.17
N ASP A 42 6.04 8.58 4.47
CA ASP A 42 7.26 9.09 5.10
C ASP A 42 8.34 8.02 5.24
N GLU A 43 7.97 6.75 5.39
CA GLU A 43 8.94 5.65 5.31
C GLU A 43 9.47 5.49 3.88
N TYR A 44 8.58 5.42 2.89
CA TYR A 44 8.93 5.33 1.48
C TYR A 44 9.83 6.49 1.02
N ALA A 45 9.58 7.70 1.53
CA ALA A 45 10.38 8.88 1.26
C ALA A 45 11.80 8.80 1.89
N ARG A 46 11.95 8.17 3.05
CA ARG A 46 13.25 7.95 3.72
C ARG A 46 14.07 6.83 3.08
N GLN A 47 13.45 5.85 2.42
CA GLN A 47 14.18 4.76 1.77
C GLN A 47 15.10 5.28 0.64
N ALA A 48 16.40 5.05 0.76
CA ALA A 48 17.36 5.33 -0.31
C ALA A 48 17.28 4.27 -1.42
N SER A 49 17.24 2.98 -1.05
CA SER A 49 17.35 1.87 -1.99
C SER A 49 16.07 1.61 -2.81
N ARG A 50 16.25 1.13 -4.04
CA ARG A 50 15.15 0.65 -4.90
C ARG A 50 14.44 -0.57 -4.27
N ILE A 51 15.20 -1.42 -3.59
CA ILE A 51 14.69 -2.64 -2.92
C ILE A 51 13.75 -2.27 -1.78
N GLY A 52 14.15 -1.39 -0.86
CA GLY A 52 13.29 -0.95 0.25
C GLY A 52 11.98 -0.30 -0.21
N LYS A 53 12.04 0.54 -1.26
CA LYS A 53 10.83 1.09 -1.91
C LYS A 53 9.93 0.02 -2.51
N THR A 54 10.51 -1.06 -3.03
CA THR A 54 9.76 -2.19 -3.60
C THR A 54 9.11 -3.03 -2.49
N LEU A 55 9.80 -3.26 -1.37
CA LEU A 55 9.25 -3.97 -0.22
C LEU A 55 8.03 -3.26 0.35
N ILE A 56 8.13 -1.96 0.67
CA ILE A 56 6.97 -1.14 1.13
C ILE A 56 5.79 -1.23 0.13
N THR A 57 6.08 -1.17 -1.16
CA THR A 57 5.05 -1.27 -2.21
C THR A 57 4.37 -2.65 -2.23
N LYS A 58 5.12 -3.73 -1.95
CA LYS A 58 4.58 -5.09 -1.83
C LYS A 58 3.73 -5.24 -0.57
N SER A 59 4.23 -4.83 0.60
CA SER A 59 3.54 -4.94 1.88
C SER A 59 2.18 -4.23 1.90
N ILE A 60 2.06 -3.07 1.23
CA ILE A 60 0.77 -2.38 1.07
C ILE A 60 -0.21 -3.23 0.26
N VAL A 61 0.22 -3.80 -0.87
CA VAL A 61 -0.65 -4.64 -1.72
C VAL A 61 -1.05 -5.92 -1.00
N GLU A 62 -0.12 -6.54 -0.28
CA GLU A 62 -0.33 -7.73 0.54
C GLU A 62 -1.35 -7.49 1.66
N ALA A 63 -1.22 -6.40 2.42
CA ALA A 63 -2.19 -6.01 3.45
C ALA A 63 -3.62 -5.84 2.90
N ILE A 64 -3.77 -5.38 1.66
CA ILE A 64 -5.06 -5.27 0.97
C ILE A 64 -5.59 -6.65 0.55
N ARG A 65 -4.71 -7.56 0.09
CA ARG A 65 -5.11 -8.94 -0.23
C ARG A 65 -5.55 -9.71 1.01
N MET A 66 -4.89 -9.48 2.14
CA MET A 66 -5.16 -10.13 3.43
C MET A 66 -6.35 -9.54 4.20
N ALA A 67 -6.93 -8.43 3.73
CA ALA A 67 -8.15 -7.86 4.30
C ALA A 67 -9.31 -8.86 4.25
N GLN A 68 -10.33 -8.67 5.10
CA GLN A 68 -11.55 -9.47 5.08
C GLN A 68 -12.75 -8.60 4.72
N PRO A 69 -13.46 -8.86 3.61
CA PRO A 69 -13.12 -9.82 2.54
C PRO A 69 -11.84 -9.40 1.76
N PRO A 70 -11.14 -10.34 1.09
CA PRO A 70 -9.93 -10.06 0.32
C PRO A 70 -10.11 -8.93 -0.71
N GLY A 71 -9.24 -7.93 -0.66
CA GLY A 71 -9.23 -6.81 -1.59
C GLY A 71 -8.62 -7.18 -2.94
N ARG A 72 -9.24 -6.73 -4.03
CA ARG A 72 -8.76 -6.95 -5.40
C ARG A 72 -8.45 -5.64 -6.10
N PHE A 73 -7.41 -5.63 -6.92
CA PHE A 73 -7.10 -4.50 -7.78
C PHE A 73 -7.77 -4.72 -9.15
N LEU A 74 -8.83 -3.96 -9.41
CA LEU A 74 -9.71 -4.14 -10.57
C LEU A 74 -9.49 -3.05 -11.62
N LYS A 75 -9.38 -3.39 -12.90
CA LYS A 75 -9.35 -2.43 -14.01
C LYS A 75 -10.55 -2.66 -14.93
N LYS A 76 -11.17 -1.57 -15.38
CA LYS A 76 -12.19 -1.60 -16.43
C LYS A 76 -11.51 -1.80 -17.79
N GLU A 77 -11.96 -2.79 -18.56
CA GLU A 77 -11.51 -2.99 -19.95
C GLU A 77 -12.55 -2.46 -20.96
N LYS A 78 -12.21 -2.56 -22.26
CA LYS A 78 -13.00 -2.00 -23.37
C LYS A 78 -14.41 -2.59 -23.51
N ASP A 79 -14.58 -3.83 -23.06
CA ASP A 79 -15.85 -4.56 -23.02
C ASP A 79 -16.83 -4.03 -21.95
N GLY A 80 -16.40 -3.06 -21.14
CA GLY A 80 -17.20 -2.47 -20.07
C GLY A 80 -17.09 -3.18 -18.73
N PHE A 81 -16.40 -4.32 -18.65
CA PHE A 81 -16.31 -5.16 -17.46
C PHE A 81 -15.00 -4.92 -16.70
N PHE A 82 -14.96 -5.42 -15.46
CA PHE A 82 -13.82 -5.26 -14.58
C PHE A 82 -13.07 -6.59 -14.44
N TYR A 83 -11.74 -6.50 -14.47
CA TYR A 83 -10.85 -7.64 -14.39
C TYR A 83 -9.78 -7.38 -13.34
N GLU A 84 -9.38 -8.43 -12.62
CA GLU A 84 -8.28 -8.33 -11.68
C GLU A 84 -6.94 -8.19 -12.42
N ILE A 85 -6.11 -7.23 -11.99
CA ILE A 85 -4.88 -6.86 -12.71
C ILE A 85 -3.65 -7.67 -12.30
N GLY A 86 -3.73 -8.44 -11.20
CA GLY A 86 -2.60 -9.15 -10.61
C GLY A 86 -1.57 -8.24 -9.94
N ASP A 87 -0.68 -8.84 -9.15
CA ASP A 87 0.13 -8.09 -8.18
C ASP A 87 1.20 -7.21 -8.84
N SER A 88 1.81 -7.64 -9.94
CA SER A 88 2.78 -6.81 -10.69
C SER A 88 2.21 -5.45 -11.09
N LYS A 89 0.94 -5.41 -11.53
CA LYS A 89 0.26 -4.15 -11.89
C LYS A 89 -0.22 -3.38 -10.64
N ALA A 90 -0.62 -4.08 -9.58
CA ALA A 90 -0.97 -3.47 -8.30
C ALA A 90 0.23 -2.78 -7.63
N TRP A 91 1.43 -3.39 -7.69
CA TRP A 91 2.68 -2.79 -7.21
C TRP A 91 3.01 -1.52 -8.00
N VAL A 92 2.96 -1.57 -9.34
CA VAL A 92 3.22 -0.38 -10.19
C VAL A 92 2.26 0.77 -9.85
N LYS A 93 0.96 0.49 -9.69
CA LYS A 93 -0.05 1.47 -9.27
C LYS A 93 0.26 2.09 -7.91
N THR A 94 0.62 1.25 -6.93
CA THR A 94 0.91 1.69 -5.55
C THR A 94 2.20 2.49 -5.46
N GLY A 95 3.26 2.04 -6.14
CA GLY A 95 4.51 2.79 -6.26
C GLY A 95 4.34 4.13 -6.98
N GLN A 96 3.46 4.22 -7.98
CA GLN A 96 3.13 5.50 -8.62
C GLN A 96 2.43 6.45 -7.64
N LEU A 97 1.40 5.99 -6.94
CA LEU A 97 0.68 6.81 -5.95
C LEU A 97 1.59 7.31 -4.83
N LEU A 98 2.51 6.47 -4.33
CA LEU A 98 3.52 6.86 -3.35
C LEU A 98 4.43 7.98 -3.89
N ARG A 99 4.94 7.85 -5.11
CA ARG A 99 5.75 8.90 -5.78
C ARG A 99 4.97 10.21 -5.91
N ASP A 100 3.72 10.15 -6.36
CA ASP A 100 2.88 11.33 -6.57
C ASP A 100 2.62 12.09 -5.26
N ILE A 101 2.34 11.36 -4.17
CA ILE A 101 2.14 11.98 -2.84
C ILE A 101 3.45 12.58 -2.32
N VAL A 102 4.59 11.90 -2.45
CA VAL A 102 5.90 12.44 -2.03
C VAL A 102 6.24 13.72 -2.80
N LEU A 103 6.02 13.75 -4.12
CA LEU A 103 6.23 14.95 -4.95
C LEU A 103 5.29 16.09 -4.55
N ALA A 104 4.00 15.80 -4.31
CA ALA A 104 3.04 16.79 -3.82
C ALA A 104 3.42 17.36 -2.46
N ASN A 105 3.89 16.52 -1.53
CA ASN A 105 4.34 16.94 -0.20
C ASN A 105 5.61 17.80 -0.27
N LYS A 106 6.55 17.51 -1.17
CA LYS A 106 7.72 18.37 -1.44
C LYS A 106 7.31 19.74 -1.96
N ARG A 107 6.40 19.81 -2.96
CA ARG A 107 5.88 21.08 -3.51
C ARG A 107 5.21 21.94 -2.44
N LYS A 108 4.40 21.35 -1.55
CA LYS A 108 3.76 22.04 -0.41
C LYS A 108 4.76 22.64 0.59
N LYS A 109 5.96 22.08 0.73
CA LYS A 109 7.02 22.65 1.58
C LYS A 109 7.73 23.84 0.93
N VAL A 110 7.94 23.80 -0.40
CA VAL A 110 8.56 24.91 -1.15
C VAL A 110 7.70 26.17 -1.07
N ASN A 111 6.38 26.05 -1.29
CA ASN A 111 5.44 27.17 -1.28
C ASN A 111 5.14 27.75 0.12
N LYS A 112 5.79 27.24 1.18
CA LYS A 112 5.63 27.68 2.58
C LYS A 112 6.89 28.36 3.14
N LYS A 113 7.92 28.61 2.33
CA LYS A 113 9.08 29.39 2.78
C LYS A 113 8.64 30.84 3.07
N PRO A 114 9.01 31.44 4.22
CA PRO A 114 8.50 32.75 4.62
C PRO A 114 8.80 33.91 3.66
N LEU A 115 7.82 34.81 3.50
CA LEU A 115 7.92 36.08 2.77
C LEU A 115 8.53 37.18 3.67
N GLU A 116 9.76 37.02 4.15
CA GLU A 116 10.36 37.96 5.13
C GLU A 116 10.89 39.28 4.51
N HIS A 117 10.53 39.60 3.27
CA HIS A 117 11.07 40.77 2.55
C HIS A 117 10.03 41.69 1.90
N LEU A 118 8.75 41.59 2.31
CA LEU A 118 7.69 42.52 1.88
C LEU A 118 7.17 43.41 3.03
N ALA A 119 7.91 43.50 4.13
CA ALA A 119 7.54 44.28 5.31
C ALA A 119 7.96 45.76 5.22
N VAL A 120 7.54 46.48 4.18
CA VAL A 120 7.53 47.95 4.17
C VAL A 120 6.27 48.46 3.45
N ILE A 121 5.71 49.58 3.96
CA ILE A 121 4.55 50.36 3.45
C ILE A 121 3.15 49.90 3.93
N ASN A 122 2.86 50.29 5.19
CA ASN A 122 1.70 51.09 5.63
C ASN A 122 0.24 50.57 5.52
N SER A 123 -0.26 50.13 6.68
CA SER A 123 -1.47 50.63 7.40
C SER A 123 -2.81 50.86 6.67
N LYS A 124 -3.89 50.18 7.15
CA LYS A 124 -5.08 50.79 7.83
C LYS A 124 -6.27 49.81 8.04
N THR A 125 -6.70 49.69 9.31
CA THR A 125 -8.12 49.65 9.79
C THR A 125 -8.96 48.34 9.80
N SER A 126 -9.53 48.08 11.00
CA SER A 126 -10.77 47.35 11.40
C SER A 126 -11.02 45.85 11.14
N THR A 127 -11.05 45.08 12.24
CA THR A 127 -12.15 44.16 12.64
C THR A 127 -13.15 44.93 13.54
N PRO A 128 -14.36 44.43 13.91
CA PRO A 128 -14.94 43.06 13.85
C PRO A 128 -16.25 42.99 13.00
N THR A 129 -17.25 42.08 13.07
CA THR A 129 -17.66 41.07 14.10
C THR A 129 -18.52 39.90 13.52
N THR A 130 -18.91 38.99 14.43
CA THR A 130 -19.90 37.87 14.48
C THR A 130 -21.24 38.13 13.72
N THR A 131 -22.05 37.16 13.23
CA THR A 131 -22.80 36.10 13.97
C THR A 131 -23.57 35.13 13.02
N THR A 132 -24.11 34.03 13.59
CA THR A 132 -25.30 33.26 13.13
C THR A 132 -25.18 32.31 11.92
N ALA A 133 -24.91 31.02 12.20
CA ALA A 133 -25.34 29.85 11.41
C ALA A 133 -24.90 28.50 12.02
N ARG A 134 -23.88 28.48 12.88
CA ARG A 134 -23.12 27.25 13.21
C ARG A 134 -23.52 26.53 14.51
N GLN A 135 -24.42 27.07 15.33
CA GLN A 135 -24.66 26.55 16.68
C GLN A 135 -25.86 25.60 16.85
N GLU A 136 -26.77 25.49 15.88
CA GLU A 136 -27.99 24.66 16.04
C GLU A 136 -27.82 23.17 15.69
N TYR A 137 -26.79 22.79 14.92
CA TYR A 137 -26.64 21.42 14.42
C TYR A 137 -26.09 20.39 15.46
N VAL A 138 -25.60 20.84 16.61
CA VAL A 138 -24.79 19.98 17.51
C VAL A 138 -25.66 19.19 18.53
N SER A 139 -26.96 19.43 18.62
CA SER A 139 -27.77 18.97 19.77
C SER A 139 -28.67 17.72 19.58
N LEU A 140 -28.73 17.08 18.39
CA LEU A 140 -29.82 16.12 18.07
C LEU A 140 -29.40 14.77 17.42
N MET A 141 -28.14 14.34 17.51
CA MET A 141 -27.73 13.01 17.02
C MET A 141 -27.07 12.18 18.13
N THR A 142 -27.91 11.47 18.88
CA THR A 142 -27.52 10.53 19.94
C THR A 142 -27.23 9.11 19.42
N SER A 143 -26.41 8.37 20.18
CA SER A 143 -25.98 6.98 20.00
C SER A 143 -24.92 6.68 18.90
N PRO A 144 -23.71 6.22 19.28
CA PRO A 144 -22.73 5.67 18.35
C PRO A 144 -22.97 4.16 18.11
N PRO A 145 -22.90 3.66 16.86
CA PRO A 145 -22.88 2.22 16.59
C PRO A 145 -21.56 1.58 17.07
N ALA A 146 -21.64 0.31 17.47
CA ALA A 146 -20.57 -0.43 18.14
C ALA A 146 -19.24 -0.51 17.33
N PRO A 147 -18.08 -0.58 18.00
CA PRO A 147 -16.78 -0.66 17.33
C PRO A 147 -16.58 -2.01 16.64
N ALA A 148 -16.55 -2.00 15.30
CA ALA A 148 -15.96 -3.08 14.53
C ALA A 148 -14.45 -3.18 14.82
N PRO A 149 -13.83 -4.37 14.75
CA PRO A 149 -12.42 -4.56 15.10
C PRO A 149 -11.48 -3.90 14.08
N VAL A 150 -11.13 -2.65 14.33
CA VAL A 150 -10.00 -2.00 13.69
C VAL A 150 -8.71 -2.62 14.23
N LEU A 151 -7.94 -3.27 13.36
CA LEU A 151 -6.57 -3.68 13.70
C LEU A 151 -5.79 -2.41 14.07
N SER A 152 -5.36 -2.35 15.34
CA SER A 152 -4.61 -1.21 15.86
C SER A 152 -3.38 -0.92 15.00
N PRO A 153 -3.02 0.35 14.75
CA PRO A 153 -1.77 0.70 14.07
C PRO A 153 -0.52 0.04 14.68
N VAL A 154 -0.58 -0.29 15.98
CA VAL A 154 0.47 -1.04 16.69
C VAL A 154 0.61 -2.47 16.15
N ALA A 155 -0.49 -3.18 15.90
CA ALA A 155 -0.47 -4.56 15.40
C ALA A 155 0.16 -4.66 13.99
N PHE A 156 -0.09 -3.65 13.14
CA PHE A 156 0.53 -3.60 11.82
C PHE A 156 2.04 -3.33 11.89
N ASN A 157 2.47 -2.39 12.75
CA ASN A 157 3.91 -2.14 12.96
C ASN A 157 4.63 -3.37 13.53
N VAL A 158 3.99 -4.13 14.43
CA VAL A 158 4.56 -5.38 14.96
C VAL A 158 4.77 -6.40 13.84
N TRP A 159 3.76 -6.67 12.99
CA TRP A 159 3.89 -7.59 11.85
C TRP A 159 5.02 -7.18 10.88
N TYR A 160 5.14 -5.87 10.59
CA TYR A 160 6.17 -5.33 9.71
C TYR A 160 7.59 -5.42 10.30
N HIS A 161 7.74 -5.26 11.61
CA HIS A 161 9.03 -5.41 12.29
C HIS A 161 9.44 -6.89 12.45
N ASP A 162 8.48 -7.79 12.69
CA ASP A 162 8.72 -9.23 12.84
C ASP A 162 9.30 -9.83 11.55
N HIS A 163 8.69 -9.53 10.40
CA HIS A 163 9.15 -9.98 9.08
C HIS A 163 10.45 -9.31 8.60
N ARG A 164 10.94 -8.27 9.30
CA ARG A 164 12.22 -7.62 8.99
C ARG A 164 13.42 -8.30 9.65
N SER A 165 13.20 -9.17 10.65
CA SER A 165 14.26 -9.77 11.46
C SER A 165 14.76 -11.14 10.97
N SER A 166 14.07 -11.79 10.02
CA SER A 166 14.47 -13.11 9.49
C SER A 166 15.59 -13.04 8.44
N SER A 167 16.68 -12.36 8.81
CA SER A 167 17.93 -12.28 8.03
C SER A 167 19.12 -12.11 8.96
N THR A 168 19.33 -13.10 9.83
CA THR A 168 20.63 -13.66 10.28
C THR A 168 20.33 -14.66 11.40
N LEU A 169 20.43 -15.97 11.13
CA LEU A 169 21.00 -16.95 12.06
C LEU A 169 21.09 -18.34 11.42
N HIS A 170 22.33 -18.72 11.14
CA HIS A 170 22.94 -20.06 11.17
C HIS A 170 22.18 -21.29 10.62
N CYS A 171 22.83 -21.96 9.67
CA CYS A 171 22.55 -23.35 9.33
C CYS A 171 22.68 -24.26 10.56
N LEU A 172 21.63 -25.01 10.87
CA LEU A 172 21.68 -26.20 11.73
C LEU A 172 20.67 -27.21 11.17
N VAL A 173 21.15 -28.06 10.25
CA VAL A 173 20.43 -29.24 9.78
C VAL A 173 20.41 -30.29 10.89
N PRO A 174 19.24 -30.78 11.34
CA PRO A 174 19.19 -31.92 12.24
C PRO A 174 19.65 -33.17 11.50
N SER A 175 20.67 -33.82 12.05
CA SER A 175 21.10 -35.15 11.62
C SER A 175 19.96 -36.16 11.81
N VAL A 176 19.55 -36.82 10.72
CA VAL A 176 18.80 -38.08 10.80
C VAL A 176 19.54 -39.15 10.03
N SER A 177 20.17 -40.05 10.78
CA SER A 177 20.75 -41.28 10.25
C SER A 177 19.62 -42.20 9.77
N CYS A 178 19.67 -42.65 8.53
CA CYS A 178 18.95 -43.84 8.09
C CYS A 178 19.90 -44.69 7.24
N HIS A 179 20.11 -45.91 7.71
CA HIS A 179 21.17 -46.80 7.25
C HIS A 179 20.64 -47.76 6.17
N GLN A 180 21.54 -48.20 5.29
CA GLN A 180 21.41 -49.39 4.44
C GLN A 180 20.26 -49.46 3.40
N TYR A 181 20.64 -49.37 2.12
CA TYR A 181 20.43 -50.48 1.19
C TYR A 181 21.59 -50.56 0.20
N LEU A 182 22.04 -51.77 -0.12
CA LEU A 182 23.31 -52.04 -0.79
C LEU A 182 23.19 -52.15 -2.33
N SER A 183 24.28 -51.75 -3.00
CA SER A 183 24.85 -52.33 -4.23
C SER A 183 23.97 -52.50 -5.48
N ASN A 184 24.33 -51.81 -6.58
CA ASN A 184 25.04 -52.41 -7.72
C ASN A 184 25.23 -51.40 -8.89
N GLY A 185 26.28 -51.59 -9.69
CA GLY A 185 26.38 -51.04 -11.07
C GLY A 185 27.54 -50.07 -11.34
N ILE A 186 28.55 -50.53 -12.08
CA ILE A 186 29.72 -49.75 -12.54
C ILE A 186 29.53 -49.28 -13.99
N SER A 187 29.88 -48.02 -14.30
CA SER A 187 30.57 -47.51 -15.53
C SER A 187 30.28 -45.99 -15.64
N SER A 188 31.26 -45.09 -15.55
CA SER A 188 32.34 -44.78 -16.51
C SER A 188 31.84 -44.12 -17.81
N LEU A 189 32.06 -42.81 -17.98
CA LEU A 189 32.73 -42.18 -19.13
C LEU A 189 32.58 -40.63 -19.14
N ASP A 190 33.72 -39.96 -19.04
CA ASP A 190 34.18 -38.67 -19.59
C ASP A 190 33.24 -37.46 -19.85
N ALA A 191 33.71 -36.30 -19.37
CA ALA A 191 33.22 -34.96 -19.76
C ALA A 191 34.23 -34.27 -20.72
N PRO A 192 33.77 -33.59 -21.79
CA PRO A 192 34.67 -32.96 -22.75
C PRO A 192 35.08 -31.53 -22.36
N THR A 193 36.40 -31.28 -22.34
CA THR A 193 37.00 -29.94 -22.24
C THR A 193 36.69 -29.12 -23.51
N ARG A 194 36.12 -27.92 -23.36
CA ARG A 194 36.04 -26.93 -24.44
C ARG A 194 37.36 -26.18 -24.61
N ARG A 195 37.84 -26.10 -25.85
CA ARG A 195 38.52 -24.90 -26.37
C ARG A 195 37.47 -23.97 -26.99
#